data_AF-A0A179BUZ1-F1
#
_entry.id   AF-A0A179BUZ1-F1
#
_cell.length_a   1.000
_cell.length_b   1.000
_cell.length_c   1.000
_cell.angle_alpha   90.00
_cell.angle_beta   90.00
_cell.angle_gamma   90.00
#
_symmetry.space_group_name_H-M   'P 1'
#
loop_
_entity.id
_entity.type
_entity.pdbx_description
1 polymer ?
#
loop_
_entity_poly.entity_id
_entity_poly.type
_entity_poly.pdbx_seq_one_letter_code
_entity_poly.pdbx_strand_id
1 'polypeptide(L)'
;MRAELERPLFDGAFWSSILHSRTFWIPEDHGALLGTFAIAMMLLASMLLLPRLSARRRRLSELHGDTSGSTTMMDFVLVTPVFVFFMFVVFQFTILAKNHLFTHYAAYAAARSARVYFCPAFPITLRSIIDVKTCDNDAAAGKADLAARLALIPAAPYDQLKCVGACQPPEDALKSLADASGLSKNWRAMRNQARYMFDPQNVTVTVDRAPMAIYAAINRSPHVPVTAKVEARFLLLEYAGWVFARGQRKDGRYYTISTAEVNLL
;
A
#
# COMPACT_ATOMS: atom_id res chain seq x y z
N MET A 1 22.02 9.59 11.61
CA MET A 1 20.88 10.04 10.79
C MET A 1 19.73 9.05 10.95
N ARG A 2 18.95 9.16 12.04
CA ARG A 2 17.83 8.23 12.39
C ARG A 2 16.45 8.88 12.29
N ALA A 3 16.34 10.11 11.79
CA ALA A 3 15.16 10.95 11.99
C ALA A 3 14.23 11.15 10.77
N GLU A 4 14.48 10.51 9.63
CA GLU A 4 13.69 10.78 8.41
C GLU A 4 12.74 9.66 7.96
N LEU A 5 12.78 8.47 8.57
CA LEU A 5 11.80 7.41 8.25
C LEU A 5 10.52 7.44 9.09
N GLU A 6 10.43 8.29 10.12
CA GLU A 6 9.26 8.34 11.03
C GLU A 6 8.20 9.37 10.62
N ARG A 7 8.47 10.23 9.63
CA ARG A 7 7.53 11.30 9.23
C ARG A 7 6.35 10.91 8.33
N PRO A 8 6.34 9.80 7.54
CA PRO A 8 5.24 9.61 6.60
C PRO A 8 3.90 9.31 7.29
N LEU A 9 3.92 8.83 8.54
CA LEU A 9 2.72 8.45 9.28
C LEU A 9 1.91 9.63 9.84
N PHE A 10 2.56 10.77 10.08
CA PHE A 10 1.91 11.96 10.64
C PHE A 10 1.86 13.15 9.69
N ASP A 11 2.28 12.98 8.44
CA ASP A 11 2.22 14.04 7.44
C ASP A 11 0.77 14.25 6.96
N GLY A 12 0.25 15.46 7.13
CA GLY A 12 -1.09 15.83 6.66
C GLY A 12 -1.24 15.71 5.15
N ALA A 13 -0.15 15.86 4.39
CA ALA A 13 -0.15 15.66 2.94
C ALA A 13 -0.31 14.18 2.55
N PHE A 14 0.27 13.27 3.34
CA PHE A 14 0.07 11.82 3.17
C PHE A 14 -1.41 11.47 3.37
N TRP A 15 -2.00 11.87 4.50
CA TRP A 15 -3.40 11.57 4.81
C TRP A 15 -4.37 12.22 3.82
N SER A 16 -4.14 13.46 3.39
CA SER A 16 -5.02 14.13 2.43
C SER A 16 -5.01 13.45 1.06
N SER A 17 -3.83 13.01 0.58
CA SER A 17 -3.70 12.29 -0.70
C SER A 17 -4.42 10.94 -0.69
N ILE A 18 -4.38 10.22 0.43
CA ILE A 18 -5.06 8.93 0.59
C ILE A 18 -6.57 9.14 0.70
N LEU A 19 -7.01 10.06 1.56
CA LEU A 19 -8.43 10.33 1.78
C LEU A 19 -9.12 10.92 0.53
N HIS A 20 -8.40 11.61 -0.36
CA HIS A 20 -8.95 12.11 -1.63
C HIS A 20 -8.80 11.15 -2.81
N SER A 21 -8.04 10.05 -2.66
CA SER A 21 -7.88 9.07 -3.71
C SER A 21 -9.18 8.28 -3.91
N ARG A 22 -9.82 8.42 -5.07
CA ARG A 22 -11.02 7.64 -5.40
C ARG A 22 -10.74 6.14 -5.41
N THR A 23 -9.54 5.71 -5.80
CA THR A 23 -9.16 4.29 -5.82
C THR A 23 -9.04 3.69 -4.42
N PHE A 24 -8.72 4.51 -3.40
CA PHE A 24 -8.69 4.07 -2.01
C PHE A 24 -10.08 3.82 -1.40
N TRP A 25 -11.16 4.40 -1.95
CA TRP A 25 -12.52 4.21 -1.41
C TRP A 25 -13.37 3.24 -2.23
N ILE A 26 -12.87 2.75 -3.36
CA ILE A 26 -13.58 1.78 -4.20
C ILE A 26 -13.69 0.44 -3.42
N PRO A 27 -14.84 -0.25 -3.49
CA PRO A 27 -15.34 -1.09 -2.39
C PRO A 27 -14.60 -2.42 -2.20
N GLU A 28 -13.63 -2.73 -3.05
CA GLU A 28 -13.19 -4.11 -3.24
C GLU A 28 -12.35 -4.63 -2.06
N ASP A 29 -11.64 -3.76 -1.31
CA ASP A 29 -10.89 -4.13 -0.07
C ASP A 29 -11.33 -3.39 1.20
N HIS A 30 -11.98 -2.23 1.07
CA HIS A 30 -12.25 -1.34 2.21
C HIS A 30 -13.63 -1.57 2.85
N GLY A 31 -14.53 -2.32 2.19
CA GLY A 31 -15.85 -2.64 2.74
C GLY A 31 -15.78 -3.42 4.06
N ALA A 32 -14.84 -4.35 4.19
CA ALA A 32 -14.62 -5.10 5.42
C ALA A 32 -14.04 -4.22 6.54
N LEU A 33 -13.16 -3.27 6.22
CA LEU A 33 -12.64 -2.31 7.19
C LEU A 33 -13.71 -1.32 7.64
N LEU A 34 -14.50 -0.77 6.73
CA LEU A 34 -15.61 0.10 7.09
C LEU A 34 -16.70 -0.64 7.86
N GLY A 35 -16.96 -1.91 7.51
CA GLY A 35 -17.87 -2.79 8.24
C GLY A 35 -17.39 -3.05 9.67
N THR A 36 -16.13 -3.42 9.85
CA THR A 36 -15.53 -3.61 11.19
C THR A 36 -15.47 -2.30 11.98
N PHE A 37 -15.19 -1.16 11.34
CA PHE A 37 -15.23 0.16 11.99
C PHE A 37 -16.65 0.52 12.42
N ALA A 38 -17.65 0.26 11.58
CA ALA A 38 -19.06 0.51 11.89
C ALA A 38 -19.55 -0.39 13.03
N ILE A 39 -19.20 -1.68 13.02
CA ILE A 39 -19.51 -2.63 14.09
C ILE A 39 -18.81 -2.21 15.39
N ALA A 40 -17.55 -1.77 15.32
CA ALA A 40 -16.81 -1.27 16.46
C ALA A 40 -17.44 -0.01 17.05
N MET A 41 -17.81 0.94 16.19
CA MET A 41 -18.51 2.17 16.61
C MET A 41 -19.89 1.86 17.17
N MET A 42 -20.61 0.87 16.62
CA MET A 42 -21.88 0.41 17.20
C MET A 42 -21.68 -0.26 18.55
N LEU A 43 -20.66 -1.10 18.71
CA LEU A 43 -20.34 -1.74 19.99
C LEU A 43 -19.91 -0.71 21.03
N LEU A 44 -19.08 0.26 20.65
CA LEU A 44 -18.59 1.33 21.51
C LEU A 44 -19.72 2.30 21.89
N ALA A 45 -20.59 2.66 20.93
CA ALA A 45 -21.80 3.42 21.20
C ALA A 45 -22.75 2.63 22.11
N SER A 46 -22.94 1.33 21.88
CA SER A 46 -23.77 0.48 22.73
C SER A 46 -23.21 0.41 24.15
N MET A 47 -21.89 0.22 24.32
CA MET A 47 -21.22 0.20 25.62
C MET A 47 -21.25 1.55 26.33
N LEU A 48 -21.37 2.68 25.63
CA LEU A 48 -21.52 4.01 26.24
C LEU A 48 -22.98 4.38 26.53
N LEU A 49 -23.92 3.90 25.71
CA LEU A 49 -25.35 4.20 25.82
C LEU A 49 -26.08 3.26 26.79
N LEU A 50 -25.73 1.97 26.81
CA LEU A 50 -26.31 0.95 27.69
C LEU A 50 -26.13 1.28 29.18
N PRO A 51 -24.94 1.67 29.69
CA PRO A 51 -24.79 2.05 31.09
C PRO A 51 -25.49 3.37 31.42
N ARG A 52 -25.67 4.29 30.47
CA ARG A 52 -26.45 5.53 30.71
C ARG A 52 -27.95 5.23 30.84
N LEU A 53 -28.46 4.30 30.05
CA LEU A 53 -29.84 3.83 30.14
C LEU A 53 -30.07 2.95 31.37
N SER A 54 -29.10 2.11 31.75
CA SER A 54 -29.19 1.25 32.92
C SER A 54 -28.93 2.01 34.24
N ALA A 55 -28.06 3.02 34.27
CA ALA A 55 -27.84 3.88 35.42
C ALA A 55 -29.10 4.69 35.80
N ARG A 56 -29.93 5.06 34.81
CA ARG A 56 -31.24 5.68 35.06
C ARG A 56 -32.22 4.72 35.74
N ARG A 57 -32.14 3.41 35.45
CA ARG A 57 -32.92 2.36 36.12
C ARG A 57 -32.31 1.94 37.47
N ARG A 58 -30.98 1.90 37.60
CA ARG A 58 -30.27 1.51 38.84
C ARG A 58 -30.27 2.60 39.90
N ARG A 59 -30.37 3.89 39.55
CA ARG A 59 -30.58 4.98 40.54
C ARG A 59 -31.84 4.80 41.39
N LEU A 60 -32.82 4.01 40.95
CA LEU A 60 -34.00 3.64 41.74
C LEU A 60 -33.77 2.40 42.64
N SER A 61 -32.69 1.64 42.42
CA SER A 61 -32.37 0.38 43.09
C SER A 61 -31.13 0.46 44.00
N GLU A 62 -30.20 1.39 43.77
CA GLU A 62 -28.90 1.49 44.45
C GLU A 62 -28.87 2.46 45.65
N LEU A 63 -30.04 2.91 46.12
CA LEU A 63 -30.17 3.51 47.47
C LEU A 63 -30.01 2.46 48.60
N HIS A 64 -29.45 1.27 48.32
CA HIS A 64 -29.50 0.11 49.23
C HIS A 64 -28.19 -0.69 49.40
N GLY A 65 -27.05 -0.28 48.83
CA GLY A 65 -25.84 -1.09 48.96
C GLY A 65 -24.58 -0.46 48.43
N ASP A 66 -24.04 0.48 49.20
CA ASP A 66 -22.78 1.17 48.91
C ASP A 66 -21.60 0.17 48.94
N THR A 67 -20.95 -0.03 47.79
CA THR A 67 -19.68 -0.78 47.64
C THR A 67 -18.72 0.01 46.74
N SER A 68 -18.31 1.15 47.26
CA SER A 68 -17.51 2.20 46.59
C SER A 68 -16.09 1.81 46.13
N GLY A 69 -15.60 0.60 46.42
CA GLY A 69 -14.28 0.12 46.00
C GLY A 69 -14.25 -0.85 44.82
N SER A 70 -15.36 -1.54 44.52
CA SER A 70 -15.40 -2.60 43.48
C SER A 70 -15.75 -2.07 42.09
N THR A 71 -16.39 -0.90 42.01
CA THR A 71 -16.88 -0.32 40.75
C THR A 71 -15.75 0.21 39.87
N THR A 72 -14.69 0.75 40.45
CA THR A 72 -13.57 1.36 39.70
C THR A 72 -12.68 0.33 38.98
N MET A 73 -12.44 -0.84 39.58
CA MET A 73 -11.76 -1.94 38.88
C MET A 73 -12.60 -2.50 37.72
N MET A 74 -13.93 -2.56 37.90
CA MET A 74 -14.85 -3.04 36.88
C MET A 74 -14.89 -2.11 35.66
N ASP A 75 -14.86 -0.79 35.89
CA ASP A 75 -14.81 0.21 34.83
C ASP A 75 -13.50 0.11 34.02
N PHE A 76 -12.35 -0.15 34.67
CA PHE A 76 -11.07 -0.26 33.97
C PHE A 76 -10.97 -1.52 33.08
N VAL A 77 -11.51 -2.65 33.57
CA VAL A 77 -11.55 -3.91 32.81
C VAL A 77 -12.44 -3.80 31.58
N LEU A 78 -13.51 -3.00 31.63
CA LEU A 78 -14.41 -2.79 30.49
C LEU A 78 -13.82 -1.84 29.43
N VAL A 79 -13.05 -0.83 29.84
CA VAL A 79 -12.47 0.16 28.90
C VAL A 79 -11.23 -0.40 28.17
N THR A 80 -10.42 -1.21 28.85
CA THR A 80 -9.19 -1.77 28.29
C THR A 80 -9.37 -2.54 26.96
N PRO A 81 -10.29 -3.51 26.82
CA PRO A 81 -10.47 -4.25 25.57
C PRO A 81 -10.99 -3.37 24.43
N VAL A 82 -11.81 -2.36 24.73
CA VAL A 82 -12.30 -1.38 23.76
C VAL A 82 -11.13 -0.55 23.22
N PHE A 83 -10.25 -0.09 24.11
CA PHE A 83 -9.05 0.66 23.72
C PHE A 83 -8.10 -0.19 22.87
N VAL A 84 -7.83 -1.43 23.28
CA VAL A 84 -6.98 -2.37 22.52
C VAL A 84 -7.57 -2.65 21.14
N PHE A 85 -8.88 -2.90 21.06
CA PHE A 85 -9.57 -3.11 19.79
C PHE A 85 -9.45 -1.90 18.86
N PHE A 86 -9.67 -0.68 19.37
CA PHE A 86 -9.51 0.54 18.60
C PHE A 86 -8.08 0.72 18.09
N MET A 87 -7.09 0.44 18.94
CA MET A 87 -5.67 0.49 18.56
C MET A 87 -5.35 -0.50 17.43
N PHE A 88 -5.89 -1.72 17.49
CA PHE A 88 -5.76 -2.71 16.40
C PHE A 88 -6.36 -2.21 15.09
N VAL A 89 -7.55 -1.59 15.11
CA VAL A 89 -8.19 -1.04 13.92
C VAL A 89 -7.32 0.06 13.30
N VAL A 90 -6.78 0.97 14.11
CA VAL A 90 -5.86 2.02 13.65
C VAL A 90 -4.61 1.42 13.03
N PHE A 91 -4.01 0.40 13.64
CA PHE A 91 -2.84 -0.27 13.08
C PHE A 91 -3.14 -0.97 11.75
N GLN A 92 -4.27 -1.68 11.64
CA GLN A 92 -4.64 -2.35 10.38
C GLN A 92 -4.89 -1.35 9.26
N PHE A 93 -5.62 -0.26 9.55
CA PHE A 93 -5.83 0.82 8.59
C PHE A 93 -4.51 1.43 8.13
N THR A 94 -3.60 1.67 9.08
CA THR A 94 -2.27 2.22 8.81
C THR A 94 -1.44 1.31 7.90
N ILE A 95 -1.44 -0.01 8.16
CA ILE A 95 -0.73 -0.99 7.34
C ILE A 95 -1.31 -1.04 5.92
N LEU A 96 -2.64 -1.05 5.79
CA LEU A 96 -3.29 -1.07 4.47
C LEU A 96 -3.02 0.22 3.68
N ALA A 97 -3.15 1.38 4.34
CA ALA A 97 -2.85 2.69 3.77
C ALA A 97 -1.40 2.78 3.27
N LYS A 98 -0.45 2.27 4.06
CA LYS A 98 0.96 2.16 3.69
C LYS A 98 1.12 1.32 2.42
N ASN A 99 0.54 0.12 2.35
CA ASN A 99 0.65 -0.77 1.20
C ASN A 99 0.08 -0.13 -0.08
N HIS A 100 -1.08 0.51 0.04
CA HIS A 100 -1.72 1.22 -1.07
C HIS A 100 -0.87 2.41 -1.57
N LEU A 101 -0.26 3.18 -0.67
CA LEU A 101 0.67 4.25 -1.04
C LEU A 101 1.84 3.70 -1.86
N PHE A 102 2.48 2.61 -1.42
CA PHE A 102 3.60 2.03 -2.15
C PHE A 102 3.20 1.52 -3.53
N THR A 103 1.99 0.96 -3.70
CA THR A 103 1.50 0.57 -5.04
C THR A 103 1.28 1.76 -5.95
N HIS A 104 0.74 2.87 -5.44
CA HIS A 104 0.61 4.09 -6.23
C HIS A 104 1.96 4.68 -6.63
N TYR A 105 2.91 4.70 -5.70
CA TYR A 105 4.27 5.17 -5.98
C TYR A 105 4.97 4.27 -7.01
N ALA A 106 4.75 2.96 -6.95
CA ALA A 106 5.24 2.01 -7.94
C ALA A 106 4.62 2.22 -9.33
N ALA A 107 3.31 2.42 -9.41
CA ALA A 107 2.62 2.75 -10.67
C ALA A 107 3.13 4.08 -11.25
N TYR A 108 3.36 5.09 -10.41
CA TYR A 108 3.95 6.36 -10.83
C TYR A 108 5.39 6.21 -11.33
N ALA A 109 6.22 5.41 -10.65
CA ALA A 109 7.59 5.11 -11.07
C ALA A 109 7.64 4.34 -12.40
N ALA A 110 6.74 3.37 -12.59
CA ALA A 110 6.55 2.67 -13.87
C ALA A 110 6.12 3.63 -14.97
N ALA A 111 5.13 4.51 -14.73
CA ALA A 111 4.69 5.47 -15.72
C ALA A 111 5.79 6.46 -16.11
N ARG A 112 6.58 6.98 -15.15
CA ARG A 112 7.70 7.90 -15.45
C ARG A 112 8.81 7.23 -16.24
N SER A 113 9.18 6.00 -15.88
CA SER A 113 10.22 5.27 -16.63
C SER A 113 9.73 4.94 -18.04
N ALA A 114 8.52 4.44 -18.18
CA ALA A 114 7.89 4.18 -19.48
C ALA A 114 7.84 5.42 -20.38
N ARG A 115 7.46 6.59 -19.84
CA ARG A 115 7.45 7.87 -20.57
C ARG A 115 8.82 8.29 -21.12
N VAL A 116 9.92 7.86 -20.50
CA VAL A 116 11.28 8.15 -20.98
C VAL A 116 11.71 7.20 -22.08
N TYR A 117 11.30 5.93 -22.02
CA TYR A 117 11.76 4.90 -22.96
C TYR A 117 10.82 4.69 -24.16
N PHE A 118 9.53 5.07 -24.06
CA PHE A 118 8.63 5.01 -25.20
C PHE A 118 9.02 6.00 -26.28
N CYS A 119 9.07 5.53 -27.52
CA CYS A 119 9.22 6.40 -28.67
C CYS A 119 7.96 7.28 -28.86
N PRO A 120 8.14 8.56 -29.25
CA PRO A 120 7.02 9.38 -29.68
C PRO A 120 6.34 8.74 -30.91
N ALA A 121 5.01 8.80 -30.98
CA ALA A 121 4.23 8.18 -32.06
C ALA A 121 4.30 8.94 -33.40
N PHE A 122 5.14 9.97 -33.53
CA PHE A 122 5.28 10.73 -34.78
C PHE A 122 6.13 9.97 -35.80
N PRO A 123 5.75 9.94 -37.09
CA PRO A 123 6.62 9.45 -38.15
C PRO A 123 7.72 10.48 -38.41
N ILE A 124 8.77 10.50 -37.59
CA ILE A 124 9.95 11.34 -37.87
C ILE A 124 10.83 10.58 -38.87
N THR A 125 10.46 10.62 -40.14
CA THR A 125 11.39 10.41 -41.25
C THR A 125 12.33 11.61 -41.33
N LEU A 126 13.21 11.76 -40.35
CA LEU A 126 14.33 12.70 -40.41
C LEU A 126 15.47 12.11 -39.60
N ARG A 127 16.40 11.47 -40.33
CA ARG A 127 17.78 11.31 -39.91
C ARG A 127 18.32 12.71 -39.57
N SER A 128 18.28 13.15 -38.32
CA SER A 128 19.01 14.36 -37.93
C SER A 128 19.48 14.35 -36.47
N ILE A 129 20.72 13.89 -36.31
CA ILE A 129 21.88 14.65 -35.75
C ILE A 129 21.90 14.93 -34.23
N ILE A 130 20.85 14.69 -33.46
CA ILE A 130 20.93 14.77 -31.99
C ILE A 130 20.92 13.35 -31.46
N ASP A 131 21.88 13.04 -30.57
CA ASP A 131 22.03 11.79 -29.82
C ASP A 131 20.79 11.54 -28.94
N VAL A 132 19.67 11.23 -29.59
CA VAL A 132 18.41 10.86 -28.96
C VAL A 132 18.61 9.43 -28.48
N LYS A 133 18.97 9.31 -27.20
CA LYS A 133 18.88 8.10 -26.38
C LYS A 133 17.85 7.15 -26.99
N THR A 134 18.32 6.06 -27.59
CA THR A 134 17.52 5.16 -28.42
C THR A 134 16.24 4.77 -27.69
N CYS A 135 15.12 5.38 -28.07
CA CYS A 135 13.83 4.99 -27.55
C CYS A 135 13.57 3.57 -28.08
N ASP A 136 13.13 2.69 -27.20
CA ASP A 136 12.96 1.28 -27.50
C ASP A 136 11.68 0.83 -26.80
N ASN A 137 10.67 0.57 -27.62
CA ASN A 137 9.34 0.22 -27.12
C ASN A 137 9.33 -1.16 -26.48
N ASP A 138 10.21 -2.06 -26.93
CA ASP A 138 10.33 -3.41 -26.38
C ASP A 138 11.07 -3.36 -25.04
N ALA A 139 12.09 -2.50 -24.91
CA ALA A 139 12.77 -2.26 -23.64
C ALA A 139 11.93 -1.42 -22.64
N ALA A 140 11.01 -0.58 -23.10
CA ALA A 140 10.22 0.32 -22.25
C ALA A 140 9.41 -0.45 -21.20
N ALA A 141 8.76 -1.55 -21.59
CA ALA A 141 8.00 -2.39 -20.67
C ALA A 141 8.89 -3.02 -19.59
N GLY A 142 10.06 -3.55 -19.98
CA GLY A 142 11.01 -4.14 -19.03
C GLY A 142 11.62 -3.11 -18.07
N LYS A 143 11.90 -1.89 -18.54
CA LYS A 143 12.38 -0.79 -17.68
C LYS A 143 11.31 -0.31 -16.71
N ALA A 144 10.05 -0.30 -17.14
CA ALA A 144 8.93 0.10 -16.29
C ALA A 144 8.60 -0.95 -15.22
N ASP A 145 8.63 -2.24 -15.58
CA ASP A 145 8.50 -3.35 -14.63
C ASP A 145 9.62 -3.29 -13.58
N LEU A 146 10.87 -3.09 -14.00
CA LEU A 146 12.00 -2.92 -13.09
C LEU A 146 11.80 -1.74 -12.13
N ALA A 147 11.36 -0.58 -12.63
CA ALA A 147 11.15 0.62 -11.82
C ALA A 147 10.04 0.41 -10.78
N ALA A 148 8.92 -0.22 -11.15
CA ALA A 148 7.85 -0.56 -10.21
C ALA A 148 8.33 -1.53 -9.13
N ARG A 149 9.05 -2.59 -9.50
CA ARG A 149 9.54 -3.59 -8.53
C ARG A 149 10.53 -2.99 -7.53
N LEU A 150 11.42 -2.11 -7.98
CA LEU A 150 12.34 -1.38 -7.10
C LEU A 150 11.60 -0.47 -6.11
N ALA A 151 10.53 0.21 -6.57
CA ALA A 151 9.70 1.06 -5.72
C ALA A 151 8.91 0.28 -4.65
N LEU A 152 8.62 -1.01 -4.88
CA LEU A 152 7.87 -1.86 -3.95
C LEU A 152 8.72 -2.55 -2.88
N ILE A 153 10.05 -2.56 -3.01
CA ILE A 153 10.98 -3.17 -2.03
C ILE A 153 10.66 -2.79 -0.57
N PRO A 154 10.50 -1.50 -0.19
CA PRO A 154 10.24 -1.14 1.20
C PRO A 154 8.88 -1.62 1.74
N ALA A 155 7.95 -2.02 0.88
CA ALA A 155 6.66 -2.58 1.25
C ALA A 155 6.70 -4.10 1.43
N ALA A 156 7.81 -4.75 1.07
CA ALA A 156 7.96 -6.19 1.14
C ALA A 156 8.29 -6.68 2.56
N PRO A 157 7.91 -7.92 2.90
CA PRO A 157 8.29 -8.55 4.15
C PRO A 157 9.81 -8.73 4.24
N TYR A 158 10.38 -8.51 5.43
CA TYR A 158 11.81 -8.70 5.71
C TYR A 158 12.24 -10.17 5.78
N ASP A 159 11.27 -11.06 5.97
CA ASP A 159 11.48 -12.49 6.12
C ASP A 159 12.06 -13.13 4.86
N GLN A 160 12.91 -14.13 5.07
CA GLN A 160 13.40 -14.97 3.99
C GLN A 160 12.29 -15.91 3.51
N LEU A 161 11.53 -15.46 2.53
CA LEU A 161 10.50 -16.26 1.88
C LEU A 161 11.11 -17.16 0.82
N LYS A 162 10.53 -18.36 0.66
CA LYS A 162 10.88 -19.23 -0.46
C LYS A 162 10.48 -18.56 -1.76
N CYS A 163 11.37 -18.68 -2.72
CA CYS A 163 11.15 -18.23 -4.07
C CYS A 163 10.38 -19.29 -4.83
N VAL A 164 9.21 -18.90 -5.32
CA VAL A 164 8.31 -19.79 -6.04
C VAL A 164 8.50 -19.64 -7.55
N GLY A 165 8.93 -18.46 -8.02
CA GLY A 165 9.29 -18.17 -9.40
C GLY A 165 10.73 -17.65 -9.60
N ALA A 166 10.95 -16.92 -10.71
CA ALA A 166 12.23 -16.31 -11.08
C ALA A 166 12.57 -15.08 -10.22
N CYS A 167 12.92 -15.30 -8.94
CA CYS A 167 13.31 -14.25 -7.99
C CYS A 167 14.74 -13.75 -8.20
N GLN A 168 15.10 -13.28 -9.39
CA GLN A 168 16.43 -12.72 -9.64
C GLN A 168 16.36 -11.19 -9.65
N PRO A 169 16.54 -10.53 -8.49
CA PRO A 169 16.72 -9.10 -8.51
C PRO A 169 18.12 -8.74 -9.06
N PRO A 170 18.29 -7.56 -9.68
CA PRO A 170 19.60 -7.09 -10.11
C PRO A 170 20.46 -6.75 -8.88
N GLU A 171 21.28 -7.71 -8.44
CA GLU A 171 22.03 -7.60 -7.18
C GLU A 171 23.00 -6.41 -7.18
N ASP A 172 23.66 -6.12 -8.30
CA ASP A 172 24.63 -5.01 -8.39
C ASP A 172 23.96 -3.63 -8.23
N ALA A 173 22.79 -3.45 -8.87
CA ALA A 173 22.01 -2.21 -8.75
C ALA A 173 21.40 -2.04 -7.35
N LEU A 174 21.01 -3.14 -6.71
CA LEU A 174 20.52 -3.09 -5.34
C LEU A 174 21.63 -2.81 -4.34
N LYS A 175 22.82 -3.38 -4.56
CA LYS A 175 23.97 -3.17 -3.67
C LYS A 175 24.41 -1.71 -3.71
N SER A 176 24.50 -1.11 -4.89
CA SER A 176 24.80 0.32 -5.03
C SER A 176 23.72 1.19 -4.37
N LEU A 177 22.45 0.83 -4.49
CA LEU A 177 21.36 1.52 -3.80
C LEU A 177 21.49 1.42 -2.27
N ALA A 178 21.80 0.22 -1.75
CA ALA A 178 21.98 -0.02 -0.32
C ALA A 178 23.18 0.75 0.25
N ASP A 179 24.28 0.83 -0.51
CA ASP A 179 25.47 1.59 -0.13
C ASP A 179 25.17 3.10 -0.13
N ALA A 180 24.50 3.60 -1.18
CA ALA A 180 24.11 5.01 -1.29
C ALA A 180 23.11 5.44 -0.20
N SER A 181 22.19 4.55 0.20
CA SER A 181 21.19 4.84 1.23
C SER A 181 21.67 4.57 2.66
N GLY A 182 22.93 4.14 2.86
CA GLY A 182 23.46 3.76 4.16
C GLY A 182 22.82 2.50 4.78
N LEU A 183 22.13 1.69 3.98
CA LEU A 183 21.46 0.43 4.37
C LEU A 183 22.36 -0.80 4.19
N SER A 184 23.64 -0.62 3.83
CA SER A 184 24.59 -1.70 3.57
C SER A 184 24.70 -2.74 4.72
N LYS A 185 24.56 -2.29 5.98
CA LYS A 185 24.52 -3.18 7.15
C LYS A 185 23.32 -4.14 7.16
N ASN A 186 22.20 -3.73 6.57
CA ASN A 186 20.95 -4.50 6.49
C ASN A 186 20.74 -5.13 5.10
N TRP A 187 21.82 -5.29 4.32
CA TRP A 187 21.79 -5.82 2.96
C TRP A 187 20.99 -7.12 2.82
N ARG A 188 21.14 -8.05 3.77
CA ARG A 188 20.42 -9.34 3.73
C ARG A 188 18.90 -9.15 3.75
N ALA A 189 18.41 -8.23 4.58
CA ALA A 189 16.99 -7.94 4.70
C ALA A 189 16.46 -7.27 3.42
N MET A 190 17.18 -6.28 2.89
CA MET A 190 16.85 -5.61 1.63
C MET A 190 16.85 -6.57 0.44
N ARG A 191 17.81 -7.50 0.38
CA ARG A 191 17.87 -8.55 -0.63
C ARG A 191 16.66 -9.48 -0.56
N ASN A 192 16.23 -9.88 0.64
CA ASN A 192 15.05 -10.74 0.82
C ASN A 192 13.76 -10.03 0.39
N GLN A 193 13.62 -8.75 0.78
CA GLN A 193 12.53 -7.88 0.34
C GLN A 193 12.47 -7.76 -1.18
N ALA A 194 13.63 -7.53 -1.82
CA ALA A 194 13.72 -7.47 -3.26
C ALA A 194 13.35 -8.81 -3.91
N ARG A 195 13.85 -9.94 -3.41
CA ARG A 195 13.48 -11.27 -3.94
C ARG A 195 11.97 -11.50 -3.94
N TYR A 196 11.27 -11.04 -2.91
CA TYR A 196 9.81 -11.15 -2.85
C TYR A 196 9.11 -10.31 -3.93
N MET A 197 9.53 -9.05 -4.13
CA MET A 197 8.90 -8.15 -5.12
C MET A 197 9.30 -8.44 -6.57
N PHE A 198 10.42 -9.13 -6.76
CA PHE A 198 10.87 -9.61 -8.07
C PHE A 198 10.27 -10.97 -8.46
N ASP A 199 9.52 -11.62 -7.56
CA ASP A 199 8.76 -12.81 -7.94
C ASP A 199 7.60 -12.42 -8.88
N PRO A 200 7.51 -12.98 -10.10
CA PRO A 200 6.41 -12.69 -11.03
C PRO A 200 5.04 -13.10 -10.48
N GLN A 201 4.99 -13.98 -9.47
CA GLN A 201 3.72 -14.31 -8.82
C GLN A 201 3.20 -13.21 -7.90
N ASN A 202 4.05 -12.30 -7.44
CA ASN A 202 3.67 -11.32 -6.42
C ASN A 202 3.40 -9.93 -7.02
N VAL A 203 4.06 -9.59 -8.12
CA VAL A 203 3.92 -8.27 -8.75
C VAL A 203 3.70 -8.43 -10.25
N THR A 204 2.62 -7.83 -10.72
CA THR A 204 2.28 -7.70 -12.15
C THR A 204 2.25 -6.23 -12.52
N VAL A 205 2.97 -5.88 -13.58
CA VAL A 205 3.07 -4.51 -14.09
C VAL A 205 2.63 -4.52 -15.54
N THR A 206 1.62 -3.72 -15.85
CA THR A 206 1.12 -3.52 -17.21
C THR A 206 1.24 -2.05 -17.55
N VAL A 207 1.83 -1.75 -18.70
CA VAL A 207 2.08 -0.38 -19.14
C VAL A 207 1.63 -0.24 -20.58
N ASP A 208 0.72 0.70 -20.79
CA ASP A 208 0.12 0.98 -22.09
C ASP A 208 0.31 2.45 -22.47
N ARG A 209 0.34 2.71 -23.77
CA ARG A 209 0.24 4.08 -24.27
C ARG A 209 -1.22 4.52 -24.22
N ALA A 210 -1.47 5.77 -23.85
CA ALA A 210 -2.81 6.31 -23.96
C ALA A 210 -3.26 6.34 -25.44
N PRO A 211 -4.54 6.05 -25.73
CA PRO A 211 -5.06 5.99 -27.10
C PRO A 211 -4.89 7.33 -27.84
N MET A 212 -4.63 7.27 -29.16
CA MET A 212 -4.33 8.43 -30.02
C MET A 212 -5.32 9.60 -29.94
N ALA A 213 -6.58 9.34 -29.58
CA ALA A 213 -7.59 10.38 -29.38
C ALA A 213 -7.22 11.38 -28.27
N ILE A 214 -6.57 10.90 -27.20
CA ILE A 214 -6.07 11.76 -26.11
C ILE A 214 -4.86 12.57 -26.59
N TYR A 215 -4.01 11.95 -27.41
CA TYR A 215 -2.84 12.60 -28.01
C TYR A 215 -3.19 13.81 -28.88
N ALA A 216 -4.24 13.68 -29.70
CA ALA A 216 -4.71 14.77 -30.56
C ALA A 216 -5.31 15.94 -29.77
N ALA A 217 -5.90 15.67 -28.59
CA ALA A 217 -6.43 16.69 -27.70
C ALA A 217 -5.32 17.43 -26.91
N ILE A 218 -4.21 16.75 -26.60
CA ILE A 218 -3.10 17.28 -25.77
C ILE A 218 -1.96 17.77 -26.67
N ASN A 219 -2.29 18.56 -27.68
CA ASN A 219 -1.36 19.11 -28.70
C ASN A 219 -0.32 20.13 -28.13
N ARG A 220 -0.02 20.07 -26.82
CA ARG A 220 0.80 21.02 -26.07
C ARG A 220 1.91 20.38 -25.22
N SER A 221 1.95 19.06 -25.02
CA SER A 221 3.03 18.42 -24.26
C SER A 221 3.97 17.62 -25.19
N PRO A 222 5.30 17.78 -25.08
CA PRO A 222 6.27 17.01 -25.89
C PRO A 222 6.42 15.56 -25.40
N HIS A 223 5.49 15.06 -24.59
CA HIS A 223 5.64 13.83 -23.83
C HIS A 223 4.58 12.80 -24.19
N VAL A 224 4.98 11.53 -24.16
CA VAL A 224 4.07 10.41 -24.42
C VAL A 224 3.13 10.24 -23.21
N PRO A 225 1.81 10.33 -23.38
CA PRO A 225 0.85 9.96 -22.36
C PRO A 225 0.90 8.45 -22.14
N VAL A 226 1.09 8.05 -20.89
CA VAL A 226 1.31 6.66 -20.48
C VAL A 226 0.37 6.31 -19.34
N THR A 227 -0.24 5.14 -19.46
CA THR A 227 -1.02 4.49 -18.41
C THR A 227 -0.19 3.35 -17.85
N ALA A 228 0.08 3.37 -16.54
CA ALA A 228 0.72 2.25 -15.86
C ALA A 228 -0.22 1.71 -14.77
N LYS A 229 -0.42 0.41 -14.78
CA LYS A 229 -1.17 -0.32 -13.77
C LYS A 229 -0.25 -1.33 -13.09
N VAL A 230 -0.22 -1.28 -11.77
CA VAL A 230 0.59 -2.16 -10.92
C VAL A 230 -0.33 -2.89 -9.97
N GLU A 231 -0.21 -4.22 -9.97
CA GLU A 231 -0.84 -5.10 -9.00
C GLU A 231 0.25 -5.72 -8.14
N ALA A 232 0.18 -5.52 -6.83
CA ALA A 232 1.12 -6.10 -5.88
C ALA A 232 0.37 -6.91 -4.81
N ARG A 233 0.92 -8.09 -4.50
CA ARG A 233 0.39 -9.00 -3.48
C ARG A 233 1.16 -8.83 -2.19
N PHE A 234 0.48 -8.41 -1.13
CA PHE A 234 1.05 -8.21 0.19
C PHE A 234 0.67 -9.34 1.12
N LEU A 235 1.65 -9.87 1.87
CA LEU A 235 1.38 -10.89 2.87
C LEU A 235 0.59 -10.30 4.04
N LEU A 236 -0.43 -11.04 4.47
CA LEU A 236 -1.19 -10.74 5.67
C LEU A 236 -0.59 -11.49 6.86
N LEU A 237 -0.81 -10.94 8.06
CA LEU A 237 -0.58 -11.66 9.32
C LEU A 237 -1.55 -12.85 9.39
N GLU A 238 -1.14 -13.97 9.99
CA GLU A 238 -1.91 -15.22 9.98
C GLU A 238 -3.36 -15.02 10.48
N TYR A 239 -3.54 -14.25 11.56
CA TYR A 239 -4.84 -13.94 12.12
C TYR A 239 -5.69 -13.00 11.23
N ALA A 240 -5.05 -12.13 10.45
CA ALA A 240 -5.73 -11.25 9.51
C ALA A 240 -6.06 -11.97 8.19
N GLY A 241 -5.31 -13.02 7.85
CA GLY A 241 -5.51 -13.83 6.65
C GLY A 241 -6.90 -14.47 6.60
N TRP A 242 -7.45 -14.91 7.73
CA TRP A 242 -8.78 -15.51 7.73
C TRP A 242 -9.90 -14.54 7.30
N VAL A 243 -9.75 -13.24 7.57
CA VAL A 243 -10.80 -12.23 7.31
C VAL A 243 -10.54 -11.45 6.03
N PHE A 244 -9.27 -11.14 5.74
CA PHE A 244 -8.89 -10.19 4.69
C PHE A 244 -8.12 -10.83 3.52
N ALA A 245 -7.88 -12.15 3.54
CA ALA A 245 -7.17 -12.78 2.44
C ALA A 245 -8.04 -12.82 1.17
N ARG A 246 -7.43 -12.40 0.07
CA ARG A 246 -7.96 -12.65 -1.28
C ARG A 246 -7.49 -13.99 -1.85
N GLY A 247 -6.44 -14.56 -1.27
CA GLY A 247 -5.92 -15.84 -1.68
C GLY A 247 -4.78 -16.33 -0.81
N GLN A 248 -4.28 -17.50 -1.18
CA GLN A 248 -3.15 -18.16 -0.51
C GLN A 248 -2.05 -18.41 -1.54
N ARG A 249 -0.80 -18.09 -1.16
CA ARG A 249 0.39 -18.40 -1.97
C ARG A 249 0.64 -19.91 -1.92
N LYS A 250 1.42 -20.44 -2.86
CA LYS A 250 1.82 -21.86 -2.88
C LYS A 250 2.53 -22.33 -1.59
N ASP A 251 3.12 -21.39 -0.84
CA ASP A 251 3.76 -21.65 0.45
C ASP A 251 2.77 -21.70 1.64
N GLY A 252 1.46 -21.55 1.41
CA GLY A 252 0.45 -21.56 2.45
C GLY A 252 0.20 -20.21 3.16
N ARG A 253 0.94 -19.15 2.82
CA ARG A 253 0.72 -17.81 3.41
C ARG A 253 -0.41 -17.06 2.69
N TYR A 254 -1.23 -16.37 3.46
CA TYR A 254 -2.31 -15.53 2.96
C TYR A 254 -1.82 -14.19 2.42
N TYR A 255 -2.45 -13.69 1.36
CA TYR A 255 -2.15 -12.38 0.79
C TYR A 255 -3.41 -11.56 0.51
N THR A 256 -3.22 -10.25 0.50
CA THR A 256 -4.15 -9.27 -0.08
C THR A 256 -3.55 -8.70 -1.36
N ILE A 257 -4.40 -8.17 -2.24
CA ILE A 257 -4.01 -7.60 -3.53
C ILE A 257 -4.26 -6.09 -3.44
N SER A 258 -3.26 -5.29 -3.80
CA SER A 258 -3.44 -3.85 -3.98
C SER A 258 -3.14 -3.50 -5.42
N THR A 259 -4.10 -2.82 -6.05
CA THR A 259 -4.01 -2.37 -7.44
C THR A 259 -3.97 -0.86 -7.49
N ALA A 260 -3.02 -0.30 -8.22
CA ALA A 260 -2.94 1.13 -8.49
C ALA A 260 -2.78 1.38 -9.99
N GLU A 261 -3.49 2.40 -10.48
CA GLU A 261 -3.40 2.88 -11.85
C GLU A 261 -3.01 4.35 -11.84
N VAL A 262 -2.03 4.71 -12.66
CA VAL A 262 -1.57 6.09 -12.82
C VAL A 262 -1.54 6.45 -14.30
N ASN A 263 -2.20 7.55 -14.62
CA ASN A 263 -2.21 8.15 -15.95
C ASN A 263 -1.33 9.40 -15.93
N LEU A 264 -0.20 9.35 -16.64
CA LEU A 264 0.64 10.52 -16.89
C LEU A 264 0.33 11.09 -18.27
N LEU A 265 -0.12 12.33 -18.31
CA LEU A 265 -0.38 13.10 -19.52
C LEU A 265 0.80 14.02 -19.90
#